data_AF-A0A2I0KHA7-F1
#
_entry.id   AF-A0A2I0KHA7-F1
#
_cell.length_a   1.000
_cell.length_b   1.000
_cell.length_c   1.000
_cell.angle_alpha   90.00
_cell.angle_beta   90.00
_cell.angle_gamma   90.00
#
_symmetry.space_group_name_H-M   'P 1'
#
loop_
_entity.id
_entity.type
_entity.pdbx_description
1 polymer ?
#
loop_
_entity_poly.entity_id
_entity_poly.type
_entity_poly.pdbx_seq_one_letter_code
_entity_poly.pdbx_strand_id
1 'polypeptide(L)'
;MAAPWPFLMWGIDVIGPISSKASNGHLFILVAIDYFTKWIEAITLTSVTMKAVARFLKRDIVAIYGDWHEMLTFARLAYRTSIRTSTGATSYSLVYGMKAVLPIEVEIPSMGVLAKSKIEEAEWAKQRYE
;
A
#
# COMPACT_ATOMS: atom_id res chain seq x y z
N MET A 1 6.14 6.66 -24.30
CA MET A 1 7.09 7.23 -23.31
C MET A 1 7.15 6.30 -22.11
N ALA A 2 8.34 5.92 -21.67
CA ALA A 2 8.53 5.17 -20.43
C ALA A 2 8.82 6.14 -19.28
N ALA A 3 8.17 5.95 -18.13
CA ALA A 3 8.51 6.72 -16.92
C ALA A 3 9.90 6.27 -16.43
N PRO A 4 10.84 7.18 -16.16
CA PRO A 4 12.19 6.85 -15.73
C PRO A 4 12.29 6.45 -14.25
N TRP A 5 11.32 6.83 -13.42
CA TRP A 5 11.23 6.45 -12.01
C TRP A 5 9.78 6.47 -11.49
N PRO A 6 9.49 5.76 -10.38
CA PRO A 6 8.16 5.72 -9.76
C PRO A 6 7.53 7.09 -9.49
N PHE A 7 6.21 7.13 -9.65
CA PHE A 7 5.30 8.25 -9.32
C PHE A 7 5.56 9.57 -10.06
N LEU A 8 6.47 9.59 -11.05
CA LEU A 8 6.68 10.74 -11.92
C LEU A 8 5.49 10.98 -12.87
N MET A 9 4.88 9.90 -13.34
CA MET A 9 3.85 9.96 -14.37
C MET A 9 2.73 9.01 -14.02
N TRP A 10 1.51 9.53 -14.04
CA TRP A 10 0.29 8.79 -13.72
C TRP A 10 -0.67 8.81 -14.90
N GLY A 11 -1.28 7.66 -15.19
CA GLY A 11 -2.42 7.56 -16.10
C GLY A 11 -3.69 7.68 -15.28
N ILE A 12 -4.57 8.61 -15.61
CA ILE A 12 -5.80 8.85 -14.86
C ILE A 12 -6.98 8.61 -15.79
N ASP A 13 -7.94 7.83 -15.31
CA ASP A 13 -9.14 7.50 -16.06
C ASP A 13 -10.37 7.49 -15.15
N VAL A 14 -11.54 7.68 -15.75
CA VAL A 14 -12.82 7.64 -15.06
C VAL A 14 -13.69 6.57 -15.69
N ILE A 15 -14.08 5.60 -14.86
CA ILE A 15 -14.99 4.54 -15.26
C ILE A 15 -16.43 5.04 -15.10
N GLY A 16 -17.14 5.05 -16.23
CA GLY A 16 -18.48 5.60 -16.43
C GLY A 16 -19.64 4.76 -15.89
N PRO A 17 -20.87 5.28 -15.94
CA PRO A 17 -21.80 5.20 -14.82
C PRO A 17 -22.21 3.78 -14.48
N ILE A 18 -21.83 3.34 -13.28
CA ILE A 18 -22.21 2.06 -12.71
C ILE A 18 -23.44 2.29 -11.82
N SER A 19 -24.64 2.04 -12.34
CA SER A 19 -25.85 2.09 -11.53
C SER A 19 -26.08 0.74 -10.84
N SER A 20 -25.64 0.61 -9.59
CA SER A 20 -26.01 -0.53 -8.74
C SER A 20 -26.74 -0.04 -7.49
N LYS A 21 -27.71 -0.82 -6.99
CA LYS A 21 -28.37 -0.50 -5.71
C LYS A 21 -27.38 -0.46 -4.53
N ALA A 22 -26.24 -1.14 -4.66
CA ALA A 22 -25.21 -1.23 -3.62
C ALA A 22 -24.22 -0.05 -3.60
N SER A 23 -24.19 0.80 -4.64
CA SER A 23 -23.17 1.85 -4.75
C SER A 23 -23.47 3.12 -3.95
N ASN A 24 -24.57 3.16 -3.19
CA ASN A 24 -24.96 4.30 -2.35
C ASN A 24 -24.97 5.64 -3.09
N GLY A 25 -25.30 5.64 -4.40
CA GLY A 25 -25.31 6.83 -5.24
C GLY A 25 -23.95 7.24 -5.82
N HIS A 26 -22.87 6.52 -5.54
CA HIS A 26 -21.62 6.65 -6.29
C HIS A 26 -21.77 5.97 -7.66
N LEU A 27 -21.53 6.73 -8.72
CA LEU A 27 -21.75 6.31 -10.10
C LEU A 27 -20.45 6.08 -10.85
N PHE A 28 -19.36 6.69 -10.41
CA PHE A 28 -18.09 6.69 -11.12
C PHE A 28 -16.97 6.15 -10.25
N ILE A 29 -15.96 5.58 -10.88
CA ILE A 29 -14.70 5.24 -10.24
C ILE A 29 -13.61 6.05 -10.93
N LEU A 30 -12.93 6.90 -10.17
CA LEU A 30 -11.74 7.60 -10.63
C LEU A 30 -10.53 6.73 -10.27
N VAL A 31 -9.72 6.40 -11.27
CA VAL A 31 -8.55 5.53 -11.13
C VAL A 31 -7.32 6.31 -11.56
N ALA A 32 -6.25 6.25 -10.79
CA ALA A 32 -4.92 6.71 -11.15
C ALA A 32 -3.92 5.56 -11.05
N ILE A 33 -3.13 5.38 -12.09
CA ILE A 33 -2.14 4.30 -12.18
C ILE A 33 -0.76 4.90 -12.41
N ASP A 34 0.19 4.61 -11.53
CA ASP A 34 1.59 4.97 -11.74
C ASP A 34 2.16 4.17 -12.91
N TYR A 35 2.76 4.86 -13.88
CA TYR A 35 3.24 4.21 -15.10
C TYR A 35 4.39 3.24 -14.86
N PHE A 36 5.27 3.51 -13.88
CA PHE A 36 6.46 2.73 -13.60
C PHE A 36 6.15 1.48 -12.78
N THR A 37 5.53 1.65 -11.62
CA THR A 37 5.25 0.57 -10.66
C THR A 37 3.95 -0.18 -10.96
N LYS A 38 3.07 0.40 -11.78
CA LYS A 38 1.67 -0.04 -11.94
C LYS A 38 0.87 0.03 -10.64
N TRP A 39 1.30 0.85 -9.68
CA TRP A 39 0.52 1.12 -8.47
C TRP A 39 -0.80 1.79 -8.82
N ILE A 40 -1.89 1.36 -8.19
CA ILE A 40 -3.25 1.82 -8.49
C ILE A 40 -3.82 2.52 -7.25
N GLU A 41 -4.30 3.74 -7.45
CA GLU A 41 -5.13 4.47 -6.51
C GLU A 41 -6.52 4.66 -7.12
N ALA A 42 -7.58 4.35 -6.38
CA ALA A 42 -8.95 4.46 -6.89
C ALA A 42 -9.90 5.01 -5.84
N ILE A 43 -10.81 5.89 -6.27
CA ILE A 43 -11.90 6.41 -5.43
C ILE A 43 -13.24 6.33 -6.15
N THR A 44 -14.32 6.23 -5.38
CA THR A 44 -15.68 6.28 -5.91
C THR A 44 -16.24 7.71 -5.86
N LEU A 45 -16.94 8.13 -6.92
CA LEU A 45 -17.50 9.47 -7.07
C LEU A 45 -18.99 9.41 -7.41
N THR A 46 -19.77 10.31 -6.81
CA THR A 46 -21.18 10.53 -7.17
C THR A 46 -21.32 11.28 -8.49
N SER A 47 -20.41 12.21 -8.75
CA SER A 47 -20.31 12.97 -10.01
C SER A 47 -18.86 13.35 -10.28
N VAL A 48 -18.49 13.36 -11.56
CA VAL A 48 -17.15 13.73 -12.03
C VAL A 48 -17.04 15.26 -12.08
N THR A 49 -16.69 15.85 -10.94
CA THR A 49 -16.50 17.30 -10.82
C THR A 49 -15.02 17.64 -10.70
N MET A 50 -14.61 18.78 -11.26
CA MET A 50 -13.23 19.27 -11.15
C MET A 50 -12.75 19.35 -9.69
N LYS A 51 -13.64 19.77 -8.77
CA LYS A 51 -13.35 19.84 -7.34
C LYS A 51 -13.12 18.45 -6.72
N ALA A 52 -13.82 17.41 -7.17
CA ALA A 52 -13.59 16.05 -6.70
C ALA A 52 -12.25 15.52 -7.19
N VAL A 53 -11.94 15.68 -8.48
CA VAL A 53 -10.67 15.24 -9.08
C VAL A 53 -9.48 15.98 -8.45
N ALA A 54 -9.57 17.30 -8.28
CA ALA A 54 -8.49 18.08 -7.66
C ALA A 54 -8.23 17.68 -6.20
N ARG A 55 -9.29 17.36 -5.44
CA ARG A 55 -9.14 16.86 -4.06
C ARG A 55 -8.46 15.50 -4.02
N PHE A 56 -8.84 14.59 -4.91
CA PHE A 56 -8.20 13.29 -5.06
C PHE A 56 -6.71 13.43 -5.38
N LEU A 57 -6.36 14.20 -6.42
CA LEU A 57 -4.97 14.44 -6.80
C LEU A 57 -4.15 15.00 -5.64
N LYS A 58 -4.69 15.98 -4.91
CA LYS A 58 -3.96 16.61 -3.80
C LYS A 58 -3.77 15.65 -2.63
N ARG A 59 -4.82 14.96 -2.21
CA ARG A 59 -4.82 14.14 -1.00
C ARG A 59 -4.18 12.78 -1.22
N ASP A 60 -4.53 12.12 -2.31
CA ASP A 60 -4.23 10.70 -2.52
C ASP A 60 -3.01 10.50 -3.42
N ILE A 61 -2.65 11.49 -4.25
CA ILE A 61 -1.43 11.43 -5.08
C ILE A 61 -0.32 12.32 -4.50
N VAL A 62 -0.51 13.64 -4.47
CA VAL A 62 0.57 14.58 -4.14
C VAL A 62 0.96 14.52 -2.66
N ALA A 63 0.01 14.45 -1.72
CA ALA A 63 0.35 14.44 -0.30
C ALA A 63 1.06 13.15 0.16
N ILE A 64 0.86 12.04 -0.56
CA ILE A 64 1.44 10.73 -0.21
C ILE A 64 2.72 10.47 -1.00
N TYR A 65 2.74 10.83 -2.28
CA TYR A 65 3.80 10.47 -3.21
C TYR A 65 4.59 11.67 -3.77
N GLY A 66 4.20 12.91 -3.43
CA GLY A 66 4.85 14.13 -3.91
C GLY A 66 6.33 14.20 -3.55
N ASP A 67 6.69 13.70 -2.37
CA ASP A 67 8.07 13.54 -1.93
C ASP A 67 8.56 12.11 -2.15
N TRP A 68 8.67 11.71 -3.41
CA TRP A 68 9.02 10.33 -3.78
C TRP A 68 10.34 9.83 -3.16
N HIS A 69 11.27 10.74 -2.86
CA HIS A 69 12.52 10.37 -2.19
C HIS A 69 12.30 9.79 -0.78
N GLU A 70 11.25 10.21 -0.06
CA GLU A 70 10.85 9.61 1.23
C GLU A 70 10.24 8.21 1.02
N MET A 71 9.47 8.04 -0.06
CA MET A 71 8.92 6.75 -0.49
C MET A 71 10.00 5.72 -0.82
N LEU A 72 11.23 6.14 -1.18
CA LEU A 72 12.34 5.24 -1.49
C LEU A 72 12.65 4.28 -0.34
N THR A 73 12.58 4.75 0.90
CA THR A 73 12.82 3.91 2.08
C THR A 73 11.77 2.81 2.20
N PHE A 74 10.50 3.15 1.99
CA PHE A 74 9.39 2.18 2.00
C PHE A 74 9.49 1.19 0.83
N ALA A 75 9.79 1.67 -0.37
CA ALA A 75 9.97 0.84 -1.56
C ALA A 75 11.13 -0.15 -1.37
N ARG A 76 12.25 0.28 -0.78
CA ARG A 76 13.39 -0.59 -0.45
C ARG A 76 13.01 -1.65 0.58
N LEU A 77 12.22 -1.29 1.59
CA LEU A 77 11.73 -2.24 2.59
C LEU A 77 10.82 -3.28 1.94
N ALA A 78 9.80 -2.85 1.19
CA ALA A 78 8.90 -3.72 0.46
C ALA A 78 9.67 -4.67 -0.47
N TYR A 79 10.61 -4.14 -1.25
CA TYR A 79 11.45 -4.95 -2.12
C TYR A 79 12.23 -6.03 -1.35
N ARG A 80 12.75 -5.72 -0.16
CA ARG A 80 13.52 -6.67 0.65
C ARG A 80 12.65 -7.76 1.25
N THR A 81 11.40 -7.46 1.58
CA THR A 81 10.50 -8.37 2.30
C THR A 81 9.48 -9.07 1.40
N SER A 82 9.35 -8.67 0.13
CA SER A 82 8.56 -9.42 -0.86
C SER A 82 9.26 -10.71 -1.28
N ILE A 83 8.47 -11.77 -1.41
CA ILE A 83 8.92 -13.06 -1.96
C ILE A 83 9.19 -12.91 -3.46
N ARG A 84 10.36 -13.37 -3.91
CA ARG A 84 10.72 -13.39 -5.33
C ARG A 84 10.22 -14.68 -5.96
N THR A 85 9.51 -14.58 -7.09
CA THR A 85 9.00 -15.73 -7.84
C THR A 85 10.10 -16.71 -8.25
N SER A 86 11.31 -16.21 -8.57
CA SER A 86 12.44 -17.03 -8.98
C SER A 86 13.08 -17.85 -7.86
N THR A 87 13.05 -17.38 -6.62
CA THR A 87 13.73 -18.03 -5.48
C THR A 87 12.77 -18.57 -4.43
N GLY A 88 11.49 -18.19 -4.46
CA GLY A 88 10.52 -18.50 -3.42
C GLY A 88 10.83 -17.85 -2.06
N ALA A 89 11.88 -17.02 -1.96
CA ALA A 89 12.35 -16.41 -0.74
C ALA A 89 12.33 -14.88 -0.82
N THR A 90 12.34 -14.24 0.35
CA THR A 90 12.53 -12.79 0.43
C THR A 90 14.02 -12.45 0.25
N SER A 91 14.32 -11.32 -0.39
CA SER A 91 15.72 -10.90 -0.53
C SER A 91 16.40 -10.70 0.83
N TYR A 92 15.65 -10.26 1.85
CA TYR A 92 16.15 -10.13 3.22
C TYR A 92 16.56 -11.48 3.81
N SER A 93 15.72 -12.51 3.69
CA SER A 93 16.01 -13.83 4.26
C SER A 93 17.21 -14.51 3.61
N LEU A 94 17.49 -14.22 2.33
CA LEU A 94 18.68 -14.75 1.67
C LEU A 94 19.98 -14.10 2.17
N VAL A 95 19.94 -12.82 2.56
CA VAL A 95 21.11 -12.09 3.06
C VAL A 95 21.39 -12.40 4.52
N TYR A 96 20.35 -12.45 5.35
CA TYR A 96 20.50 -12.53 6.81
C TYR A 96 20.11 -13.89 7.40
N GLY A 97 19.64 -14.84 6.59
CA GLY A 97 19.25 -16.18 7.05
C GLY A 97 17.98 -16.20 7.93
N MET A 98 17.24 -15.10 8.00
CA MET A 98 16.06 -14.97 8.87
C MET A 98 14.95 -14.14 8.22
N LYS A 99 13.70 -14.34 8.62
CA LYS A 99 12.58 -13.51 8.16
C LYS A 99 12.69 -12.10 8.74
N ALA A 100 12.45 -11.09 7.91
CA ALA A 100 12.33 -9.71 8.36
C ALA A 100 11.13 -9.55 9.29
N VAL A 101 11.31 -8.84 10.40
CA VAL A 101 10.20 -8.39 11.26
C VAL A 101 9.86 -6.98 10.81
N LEU A 102 8.63 -6.78 10.38
CA LEU A 102 8.16 -5.47 9.89
C LEU A 102 7.86 -4.54 11.07
N PRO A 103 7.96 -3.21 10.93
CA PRO A 103 7.59 -2.28 11.99
C PRO A 103 6.17 -2.49 12.53
N ILE A 104 5.21 -2.81 11.65
CA ILE A 104 3.83 -3.12 12.02
C ILE A 104 3.71 -4.39 12.87
N GLU A 105 4.63 -5.35 12.71
CA GLU A 105 4.67 -6.57 13.53
C GLU A 105 5.24 -6.31 14.93
N VAL A 106 5.93 -5.19 15.12
CA VAL A 106 6.41 -4.73 16.44
C VAL A 106 5.31 -3.92 17.12
N GLU A 107 4.64 -3.04 16.38
CA GLU A 107 3.54 -2.21 16.88
C GLU A 107 2.30 -3.04 17.22
N ILE A 108 1.95 -4.00 16.35
CA ILE A 108 0.98 -5.05 16.63
C ILE A 108 1.81 -6.27 17.00
N PRO A 109 1.96 -6.64 18.29
CA PRO A 109 2.86 -7.71 18.71
C PRO A 109 2.53 -9.00 17.97
N SER A 110 3.29 -9.27 16.89
CA SER A 110 3.02 -10.38 15.98
C SER A 110 3.66 -11.65 16.54
N MET A 111 3.19 -12.83 16.09
CA MET A 111 3.81 -14.09 16.49
C MET A 111 5.32 -14.14 16.21
N GLY A 112 5.81 -13.46 15.17
CA GLY A 112 7.24 -13.39 14.86
C GLY A 112 8.06 -12.61 15.89
N VAL A 113 7.45 -11.61 16.52
CA VAL A 113 8.03 -10.85 17.64
C VAL A 113 7.93 -11.64 18.94
N LEU A 114 6.77 -12.26 19.19
CA LEU A 114 6.53 -13.08 20.38
C LEU A 114 7.51 -14.26 20.47
N ALA A 115 7.69 -15.00 19.37
CA ALA A 115 8.63 -16.11 19.29
C ALA A 115 10.09 -15.70 19.56
N LYS A 116 10.46 -14.43 19.28
CA LYS A 116 11.78 -13.88 19.62
C LYS A 116 11.86 -13.38 21.05
N SER A 117 10.76 -12.86 21.60
CA SER A 117 10.67 -12.30 22.95
C SER A 117 10.43 -13.33 24.06
N LYS A 118 10.16 -14.61 23.72
CA LYS A 118 9.84 -15.71 24.65
C LYS A 118 8.63 -15.44 25.58
N ILE A 119 7.68 -14.63 25.14
CA ILE A 119 6.44 -14.38 25.88
C ILE A 119 5.46 -15.54 25.59
N GLU A 120 4.80 -16.06 26.62
CA GLU A 120 3.86 -17.18 26.50
C GLU A 120 2.54 -16.73 25.84
N GLU A 121 2.00 -17.54 24.91
CA GLU A 121 0.82 -17.19 24.10
C GLU A 121 -0.43 -16.84 24.95
N ALA A 122 -0.53 -17.44 26.13
CA ALA A 122 -1.60 -17.21 27.09
C ALA A 122 -1.55 -15.83 27.76
N GLU A 123 -0.35 -15.29 28.03
CA GLU A 123 -0.19 -13.94 28.60
C GLU A 123 -0.53 -12.86 27.57
N TRP A 124 -0.22 -13.10 26.30
CA TRP A 124 -0.55 -12.19 25.20
C TRP A 124 -2.06 -12.06 24.95
N ALA A 125 -2.79 -13.18 25.01
CA ALA A 125 -4.24 -13.17 24.79
C ALA A 125 -4.97 -12.28 25.80
N LYS A 126 -4.49 -12.22 27.05
CA LYS A 126 -5.02 -11.32 28.08
C LYS A 126 -4.78 -9.85 27.76
N GLN A 127 -3.58 -9.46 27.31
CA GLN A 127 -3.22 -8.07 27.02
C GLN A 127 -3.98 -7.45 25.83
N ARG A 128 -4.61 -8.27 24.97
CA ARG A 128 -5.29 -7.80 23.74
C ARG A 128 -6.79 -7.60 23.89
N TYR A 129 -7.39 -8.15 24.95
CA TYR A 129 -8.83 -8.07 25.22
C TYR A 129 -9.19 -7.23 26.46
N GLU A 130 -8.22 -6.51 27.03
CA GLU A 130 -8.42 -5.40 27.98
C GLU A 130 -8.31 -4.06 27.24
#